data_AF-A0A157RQ60-F1
#
_entry.id   AF-A0A157RQ60-F1
#
_cell.length_a   1.000
_cell.length_b   1.000
_cell.length_c   1.000
_cell.angle_alpha   90.00
_cell.angle_beta   90.00
_cell.angle_gamma   90.00
#
_symmetry.space_group_name_H-M   'P 1'
#
loop_
_entity.id
_entity.type
_entity.pdbx_description
1 polymer ?
#
loop_
_entity_poly.entity_id
_entity_poly.type
_entity_poly.pdbx_seq_one_letter_code
_entity_poly.pdbx_strand_id
1 'polypeptide(L)'
;MKYLPTAIALAVSLGAASAAQADTWHQTNTEAGYEIHIENNAGKSAETVRQELLAAKADKQAWYYSYRAQPKPFWLTESEKTREQVRAERDAVTPQQRARLAEIYGAGA
;
A
#
# COMPACT_ATOMS: atom_id res chain seq x y z
N MET A 1 -60.06 14.60 35.59
CA MET A 1 -59.32 13.78 34.58
C MET A 1 -59.67 14.26 33.18
N LYS A 2 -58.88 15.14 32.55
CA LYS A 2 -59.17 15.64 31.18
C LYS A 2 -57.93 15.89 30.30
N TYR A 3 -56.72 15.44 30.70
CA TYR A 3 -55.49 15.78 29.96
C TYR A 3 -54.54 14.60 29.70
N LEU A 4 -54.91 13.35 30.04
CA LEU A 4 -54.07 12.19 29.75
C LEU A 4 -53.84 11.90 28.25
N PRO A 5 -54.81 12.04 27.32
CA PRO A 5 -54.56 11.71 25.92
C PRO A 5 -53.65 12.75 25.22
N THR A 6 -53.65 13.99 25.70
CA THR A 6 -52.86 15.09 25.12
C THR A 6 -51.39 15.00 25.51
N ALA A 7 -51.09 14.53 26.73
CA ALA A 7 -49.71 14.38 27.21
C ALA A 7 -48.94 13.25 26.48
N ILE A 8 -49.63 12.16 26.14
CA ILE A 8 -49.02 11.02 25.42
C ILE A 8 -48.76 11.37 23.95
N ALA A 9 -49.69 12.10 23.30
CA ALA A 9 -49.52 12.56 21.93
C ALA A 9 -48.32 13.52 21.77
N LEU A 10 -48.10 14.41 22.75
CA LEU A 10 -46.96 15.32 22.75
C LEU A 10 -45.63 14.57 22.90
N ALA A 11 -45.57 13.58 23.79
CA ALA A 11 -44.36 12.78 24.02
C ALA A 11 -43.93 11.95 22.80
N VAL A 12 -44.89 11.41 22.03
CA VAL A 12 -44.59 10.67 20.78
C VAL A 12 -44.12 11.62 19.66
N SER A 13 -44.69 12.83 19.57
CA SER A 13 -44.24 13.84 18.59
C SER A 13 -42.85 14.42 18.87
N LEU A 14 -42.46 14.51 20.15
CA LEU A 14 -41.13 14.96 20.58
C LEU A 14 -40.06 13.87 20.43
N GLY A 15 -40.42 12.59 20.55
CA GLY A 15 -39.50 11.47 20.36
C GLY A 15 -39.16 11.18 18.89
N ALA A 16 -40.12 11.37 17.98
CA ALA A 16 -39.90 11.14 16.55
C ALA A 16 -39.06 12.24 15.87
N ALA A 17 -39.08 13.47 16.39
CA ALA A 17 -38.28 14.58 15.86
C ALA A 17 -36.77 14.45 16.13
N SER A 18 -36.38 13.65 17.13
CA SER A 18 -34.96 13.40 17.45
C SER A 18 -34.31 12.28 16.63
N ALA A 19 -35.07 11.56 15.79
CA ALA A 19 -34.54 10.49 14.96
C ALA A 19 -34.20 10.93 13.52
N ALA A 20 -34.38 12.21 13.18
CA ALA A 20 -34.27 12.65 11.80
C ALA A 20 -33.66 14.06 11.64
N GLN A 21 -32.62 14.43 12.40
CA GLN A 21 -31.62 15.45 12.03
C GLN A 21 -30.29 15.02 12.69
N ALA A 22 -29.14 14.94 12.03
CA ALA A 22 -28.68 15.72 10.91
C ALA A 22 -27.81 14.90 9.95
N ASP A 23 -28.18 14.99 8.68
CA ASP A 23 -27.25 14.93 7.57
C ASP A 23 -26.43 16.23 7.60
N THR A 24 -25.10 16.10 7.60
CA THR A 24 -24.08 17.11 7.26
C THR A 24 -24.22 18.54 7.82
N TRP A 25 -23.79 18.75 9.07
CA TRP A 25 -23.27 20.06 9.51
C TRP A 25 -21.91 19.87 10.18
N HIS A 26 -20.84 19.98 9.39
CA HIS A 26 -19.49 20.14 9.93
C HIS A 26 -19.28 21.63 10.21
N GLN A 27 -19.44 22.04 11.46
CA GLN A 27 -18.91 23.34 11.90
C GLN A 27 -17.38 23.22 11.91
N THR A 28 -16.74 23.63 10.81
CA THR A 28 -15.29 23.86 10.79
C THR A 28 -15.00 24.98 11.78
N ASN A 29 -14.64 24.60 13.02
CA ASN A 29 -14.00 25.52 13.94
C ASN A 29 -12.54 25.63 13.51
N THR A 30 -12.22 26.70 12.77
CA THR A 30 -10.88 27.00 12.25
C THR A 30 -9.92 27.47 13.35
N GLU A 31 -9.73 26.67 14.39
CA GLU A 31 -8.50 26.71 15.19
C GLU A 31 -7.66 25.51 14.77
N ALA A 32 -6.72 25.76 13.84
CA ALA A 32 -5.66 24.88 13.35
C ALA A 32 -5.55 23.50 14.04
N GLY A 33 -6.52 22.63 13.76
CA GLY A 33 -6.61 21.29 14.32
C GLY A 33 -6.59 20.34 13.14
N TYR A 34 -5.47 19.63 12.97
CA TYR A 34 -5.34 18.60 11.96
C TYR A 34 -6.54 17.65 12.06
N GLU A 35 -7.36 17.58 11.02
CA GLU A 35 -8.38 16.54 10.91
C GLU A 35 -7.65 15.25 10.52
N ILE A 36 -7.36 14.41 11.52
CA ILE A 36 -6.88 13.06 11.27
C ILE A 36 -8.11 12.27 10.83
N HIS A 37 -8.24 12.07 9.53
CA HIS A 37 -9.10 11.02 9.01
C HIS A 37 -8.53 9.69 9.50
N ILE A 38 -8.95 9.26 10.70
CA ILE A 38 -8.79 7.87 11.11
C ILE A 38 -9.82 7.13 10.28
N GLU A 39 -9.45 6.79 9.04
CA GLU A 39 -10.14 5.73 8.33
C GLU A 39 -10.21 4.56 9.32
N ASN A 40 -11.43 4.15 9.68
CA ASN A 40 -11.65 3.05 10.61
C ASN A 40 -11.38 1.71 9.90
N ASN A 41 -10.21 1.62 9.26
CA ASN A 41 -9.63 0.39 8.80
C ASN A 41 -9.19 -0.32 10.07
N ALA A 42 -9.92 -1.36 10.49
CA ALA A 42 -9.48 -2.23 11.56
C ALA A 42 -8.02 -2.59 11.31
N GLY A 43 -7.12 -2.10 12.19
CA GLY A 43 -5.69 -2.29 12.04
C GLY A 43 -5.32 -3.77 12.01
N LYS A 44 -4.10 -4.08 11.54
CA LYS A 44 -3.61 -5.47 11.57
C LYS A 44 -3.62 -6.00 13.01
N SER A 45 -3.99 -7.27 13.17
CA SER A 45 -3.89 -7.93 14.47
C SER A 45 -2.43 -7.97 14.94
N ALA A 46 -2.20 -8.02 16.25
CA ALA A 46 -0.86 -8.13 16.82
C ALA A 46 -0.10 -9.36 16.28
N GLU A 47 -0.81 -10.46 16.03
CA GLU A 47 -0.23 -11.68 15.46
C GLU A 47 0.18 -11.47 13.99
N THR A 48 -0.64 -10.80 13.19
CA THR A 48 -0.30 -10.44 11.81
C THR A 48 0.98 -9.59 11.77
N VAL A 49 1.06 -8.57 12.63
CA VAL A 49 2.25 -7.71 12.73
C VAL A 49 3.48 -8.53 13.15
N ARG A 50 3.33 -9.46 14.09
CA ARG A 50 4.42 -10.33 14.56
C ARG A 50 4.96 -11.20 13.43
N GLN A 51 4.08 -11.79 12.62
CA GLN A 51 4.48 -12.64 11.48
C GLN A 51 5.20 -11.82 10.40
N GLU A 52 4.69 -10.64 10.07
CA GLU A 52 5.34 -9.72 9.14
C GLU A 52 6.73 -9.30 9.62
N LEU A 53 6.89 -9.03 10.92
CA LEU A 53 8.18 -8.71 11.52
C LEU A 53 9.15 -9.89 11.50
N LEU A 54 8.68 -11.12 11.69
CA LEU A 54 9.53 -12.31 11.59
C LEU A 54 10.01 -12.54 10.14
N ALA A 55 9.11 -12.43 9.16
CA ALA A 55 9.47 -12.51 7.74
C ALA A 55 10.46 -11.41 7.34
N ALA A 56 10.22 -10.17 7.80
CA ALA A 56 11.13 -9.04 7.60
C ALA A 56 12.52 -9.25 8.21
N LYS A 57 12.61 -9.88 9.38
CA LYS A 57 13.88 -10.17 10.05
C LYS A 57 14.63 -11.32 9.41
N ALA A 58 13.92 -12.28 8.82
CA ALA A 58 14.51 -13.41 8.09
C ALA A 58 15.24 -12.93 6.82
N ASP A 59 14.69 -11.94 6.12
CA ASP A 59 15.32 -11.31 4.95
C ASP A 59 15.35 -9.78 5.08
N LYS A 60 16.35 -9.30 5.83
CA LYS A 60 16.57 -7.86 6.08
C LYS A 60 16.83 -7.08 4.79
N GLN A 61 17.41 -7.74 3.78
CA GLN A 61 17.75 -7.10 2.51
C GLN A 61 16.48 -6.88 1.69
N ALA A 62 15.64 -7.91 1.53
CA ALA A 62 14.35 -7.77 0.87
C ALA A 62 13.43 -6.80 1.63
N TRP A 63 13.45 -6.80 2.96
CA TRP A 63 12.72 -5.82 3.76
C TRP A 63 13.16 -4.38 3.45
N TYR A 64 14.47 -4.11 3.44
CA TYR A 64 15.02 -2.78 3.16
C TYR A 64 14.50 -2.22 1.84
N TYR A 65 14.53 -3.01 0.76
CA TYR A 65 14.07 -2.55 -0.55
C TYR A 65 12.54 -2.50 -0.69
N SER A 66 11.79 -3.31 0.07
CA SER A 66 10.33 -3.35 -0.04
C SER A 66 9.65 -2.22 0.73
N TYR A 67 10.16 -1.83 1.90
CA TYR A 67 9.49 -0.88 2.79
C TYR A 67 10.04 0.55 2.72
N ARG A 68 11.25 0.77 2.19
CA ARG A 68 11.85 2.11 2.03
C ARG A 68 11.63 2.72 0.65
N ALA A 69 10.80 2.10 -0.20
CA ALA A 69 10.58 2.47 -1.59
C ALA A 69 11.90 2.72 -2.37
N GLN A 70 12.96 1.99 -2.00
CA GLN A 70 14.25 2.09 -2.67
C GLN A 70 14.22 1.22 -3.93
N PRO A 71 14.77 1.68 -5.06
CA PRO A 71 14.90 0.84 -6.23
C PRO A 71 15.74 -0.38 -5.87
N LYS A 72 15.23 -1.57 -6.20
CA LYS A 72 15.99 -2.81 -6.03
C LYS A 72 17.16 -2.81 -7.02
N PRO A 73 18.41 -2.97 -6.55
CA PRO A 73 19.53 -3.21 -7.43
C PRO A 73 19.27 -4.37 -8.39
N PHE A 74 19.76 -4.24 -9.63
CA PHE A 74 19.56 -5.26 -10.66
C PHE A 74 20.03 -6.66 -10.21
N TRP A 75 21.11 -6.76 -9.44
CA TRP A 75 21.65 -8.03 -8.94
C TRP A 75 20.78 -8.73 -7.87
N LEU A 76 19.72 -8.09 -7.38
CA LEU A 76 18.70 -8.72 -6.53
C LEU A 76 17.48 -9.22 -7.31
N THR A 77 17.44 -8.94 -8.61
CA THR A 77 16.42 -9.51 -9.49
C THR A 77 16.88 -10.91 -9.86
N GLU A 78 15.98 -11.89 -9.73
CA GLU A 78 16.27 -13.23 -10.21
C GLU A 78 16.52 -13.18 -11.72
N SER A 79 17.62 -13.79 -12.14
CA SER A 79 17.94 -13.91 -13.57
C SER A 79 16.95 -14.88 -14.21
N GLU A 80 16.34 -14.48 -15.32
CA GLU A 80 15.48 -15.35 -16.14
C GLU A 80 16.25 -16.52 -16.77
N LYS A 81 17.59 -16.41 -16.83
CA LYS A 81 18.48 -17.39 -17.46
C LYS A 81 19.43 -18.03 -16.46
N THR A 82 19.65 -19.33 -16.62
CA THR A 82 20.70 -20.05 -15.91
C THR A 82 22.09 -19.71 -16.47
N ARG A 83 23.14 -20.03 -15.72
CA ARG A 83 24.53 -19.82 -16.20
C ARG A 83 24.83 -20.65 -17.45
N GLU A 84 24.25 -21.84 -17.55
CA GLU A 84 24.40 -22.75 -18.68
C GLU A 84 23.77 -22.16 -19.95
N GLN A 85 22.57 -21.59 -19.84
CA GLN A 85 21.90 -20.92 -20.94
C GLN A 85 22.69 -19.71 -21.43
N VAL A 86 23.21 -18.88 -20.51
CA VAL A 86 24.07 -17.74 -20.87
C VAL A 86 25.35 -18.18 -21.59
N ARG A 87 25.96 -19.29 -21.15
CA ARG A 87 27.14 -19.86 -21.85
C ARG A 87 26.80 -20.33 -23.25
N ALA A 88 25.69 -21.05 -23.41
CA ALA A 88 25.23 -21.51 -24.72
C ALA A 88 24.97 -20.33 -25.67
N GLU A 89 24.34 -19.26 -25.20
CA GLU A 89 24.10 -18.05 -25.99
C GLU A 89 25.40 -17.36 -26.39
N ARG A 90 26.36 -17.22 -25.46
CA ARG A 90 27.69 -16.68 -25.74
C ARG A 90 28.40 -17.49 -26.82
N ASP A 91 28.34 -18.82 -26.73
CA ASP A 91 29.04 -19.72 -27.65
C ASP A 91 28.34 -19.81 -29.02
N ALA A 92 27.04 -19.52 -29.08
CA ALA A 92 26.26 -19.42 -30.30
C ALA A 92 26.50 -18.12 -31.09
N VAL A 93 27.21 -17.13 -30.54
CA VAL A 93 27.49 -15.86 -31.24
C VAL A 93 28.37 -16.11 -32.45
N THR A 94 27.84 -15.79 -33.64
CA THR A 94 28.57 -15.97 -34.91
C THR A 94 29.75 -15.00 -35.03
N PRO A 95 30.77 -15.32 -35.85
CA PRO A 95 31.88 -14.39 -36.10
C PRO A 95 31.43 -13.02 -36.62
N GLN A 96 30.41 -12.98 -37.47
CA GLN A 96 29.85 -11.74 -38.01
C GLN A 96 29.15 -10.91 -36.93
N GLN A 97 28.37 -11.54 -36.05
CA GLN A 97 27.75 -10.85 -34.91
C GLN A 97 28.81 -10.32 -33.95
N ARG A 98 29.87 -11.09 -33.70
CA ARG A 98 30.99 -10.67 -32.86
C ARG A 98 31.71 -9.45 -33.43
N ALA A 99 31.97 -9.43 -34.74
CA ALA A 99 32.58 -8.28 -35.43
C ALA A 99 31.70 -7.02 -35.31
N ARG A 100 30.40 -7.14 -35.55
CA ARG A 100 29.44 -6.03 -35.36
C ARG A 100 29.42 -5.51 -33.93
N LEU A 101 29.43 -6.41 -32.93
CA LEU A 101 29.46 -6.02 -31.53
C LEU A 101 30.77 -5.31 -31.17
N ALA A 102 31.90 -5.74 -31.74
CA ALA A 102 33.18 -5.08 -31.56
C ALA A 102 33.21 -3.66 -32.18
N GLU A 103 32.54 -3.43 -33.31
CA GLU A 103 32.38 -2.08 -33.88
C GLU A 103 31.55 -1.18 -32.96
N ILE A 104 30.46 -1.70 -32.38
CA ILE A 104 29.54 -0.93 -31.52
C ILE A 104 30.17 -0.61 -30.16
N TYR A 105 30.81 -1.60 -29.53
CA TYR A 105 31.28 -1.51 -28.14
C TYR A 105 32.80 -1.41 -27.99
N GLY A 106 33.57 -1.52 -29.08
CA GLY A 106 35.04 -1.48 -29.06
C GLY A 106 35.65 -0.09 -29.00
N ALA A 107 34.88 0.97 -29.27
CA ALA A 107 35.37 2.35 -29.28
C ALA A 107 35.63 2.97 -27.88
N GLY A 108 35.48 2.19 -26.80
CA GLY A 108 35.57 2.66 -25.42
C GLY A 108 36.69 2.03 -24.58
N ALA A 109 37.66 1.35 -25.21
CA ALA A 109 38.84 0.77 -24.53
C ALA A 109 40.10 1.60 -24.80
#